data_AF-F9ZQV7-F1
#
_entry.id   AF-F9ZQV7-F1
#
_cell.length_a   1.000
_cell.length_b   1.000
_cell.length_c   1.000
_cell.angle_alpha   90.00
_cell.angle_beta   90.00
_cell.angle_gamma   90.00
#
_symmetry.space_group_name_H-M   'P 1'
#
loop_
_entity.id
_entity.type
_entity.pdbx_description
1 polymer ?
#
loop_
_entity_poly.entity_id
_entity_poly.type
_entity_poly.pdbx_seq_one_letter_code
_entity_poly.pdbx_strand_id
1 'polypeptide(L)'
;MITDRFLDDERSLPSVEPMERVVAWSVFRSREAARDLLEHVHLAAGQQLVGGHARDSIGPYWWVGVQVNDLDQWGSRGAINKRGRLGD
;
A
#
# COMPACT_ATOMS: atom_id res chain seq x y z
N MET A 1 5.66 2.31 -17.08
CA MET A 1 4.23 2.07 -16.82
C MET A 1 4.14 1.31 -15.51
N ILE A 2 3.56 1.91 -14.47
CA ILE A 2 3.31 1.21 -13.21
C ILE A 2 2.20 0.18 -13.48
N THR A 3 2.43 -1.07 -13.11
CA THR A 3 1.49 -2.15 -13.36
C THR A 3 0.43 -2.16 -12.26
N ASP A 4 -0.82 -1.83 -12.56
CA ASP A 4 -1.93 -1.86 -11.59
C ASP A 4 -2.56 -3.26 -11.43
N ARG A 5 -2.00 -4.30 -12.06
CA ARG A 5 -2.53 -5.68 -11.99
C ARG A 5 -2.67 -6.21 -10.57
N PHE A 6 -1.82 -5.78 -9.64
CA PHE A 6 -1.94 -6.20 -8.24
C PHE A 6 -3.23 -5.71 -7.56
N LEU A 7 -3.92 -4.69 -8.10
CA LEU A 7 -5.23 -4.25 -7.59
C LEU A 7 -6.35 -5.24 -7.91
N ASP A 8 -6.13 -6.16 -8.83
CA ASP A 8 -7.05 -7.25 -9.17
C ASP A 8 -6.75 -8.53 -8.36
N ASP A 9 -5.59 -8.56 -7.70
CA ASP A 9 -5.15 -9.68 -6.87
C ASP A 9 -5.90 -9.65 -5.53
N GLU A 10 -6.63 -10.73 -5.21
CA GLU A 10 -7.30 -10.85 -3.92
C GLU A 10 -6.25 -11.07 -2.83
N ARG A 11 -5.87 -9.97 -2.17
CA ARG A 11 -4.84 -9.95 -1.14
C ARG A 11 -5.32 -9.11 0.03
N SER A 12 -5.38 -9.76 1.19
CA SER A 12 -5.70 -9.09 2.46
C SER A 12 -4.63 -8.10 2.87
N LEU A 13 -4.97 -7.17 3.77
CA LEU A 13 -4.00 -6.22 4.29
C LEU A 13 -2.80 -6.95 4.89
N PRO A 14 -1.57 -6.45 4.68
CA PRO A 14 -0.41 -6.99 5.34
C PRO A 14 -0.63 -6.82 6.86
N SER A 15 -0.74 -7.95 7.56
CA SER A 15 -0.83 -7.95 9.02
C SER A 15 0.53 -7.52 9.60
N VAL A 16 0.50 -6.95 10.80
CA VAL A 16 1.59 -6.23 11.51
C VAL A 16 2.90 -7.02 11.67
N GLU A 17 2.95 -8.27 11.22
CA GLU A 17 4.19 -9.03 11.11
C GLU A 17 5.04 -8.48 9.95
N PRO A 18 6.38 -8.39 10.12
CA PRO A 18 7.30 -7.82 9.13
C PRO A 18 7.43 -8.65 7.84
N MET A 19 6.50 -9.58 7.59
CA MET A 19 6.56 -10.59 6.54
C MET A 19 6.63 -10.03 5.12
N GLU A 20 6.25 -8.78 4.87
CA GLU A 20 6.20 -8.24 3.50
C GLU A 20 7.03 -6.98 3.26
N ARG A 21 7.87 -6.52 4.20
CA ARG A 21 8.71 -5.30 4.03
C ARG A 21 7.92 -4.07 3.53
N VAL A 22 6.61 -4.05 3.78
CA VAL A 22 5.71 -2.95 3.41
C VAL A 22 5.80 -1.92 4.51
N VAL A 23 6.33 -0.75 4.16
CA VAL A 23 6.64 0.31 5.12
C VAL A 23 5.54 1.36 5.23
N ALA A 24 4.68 1.44 4.22
CA ALA A 24 3.52 2.32 4.21
C ALA A 24 2.43 1.69 3.34
N TRP A 25 1.18 1.79 3.76
CA TRP A 25 0.03 1.39 2.96
C TRP A 25 -1.16 2.32 3.19
N SER A 26 -1.96 2.48 2.13
CA SER A 26 -3.20 3.25 2.12
C SER A 26 -4.34 2.36 1.64
N VAL A 27 -5.49 2.48 2.29
CA VAL A 27 -6.70 1.71 1.95
C VAL A 27 -7.73 2.63 1.32
N PHE A 28 -8.34 2.16 0.24
CA PHE A 28 -9.28 2.87 -0.61
C PHE A 28 -10.55 2.04 -0.77
N ARG A 29 -11.70 2.72 -0.91
CA ARG A 29 -12.98 2.07 -1.22
C ARG A 29 -13.26 1.94 -2.71
N SER A 30 -12.40 2.51 -3.55
CA SER A 30 -12.54 2.50 -5.00
C SER A 30 -11.20 2.16 -5.66
N ARG A 31 -11.22 1.28 -6.66
CA ARG A 31 -10.04 0.96 -7.48
C ARG A 31 -9.45 2.20 -8.15
N GLU A 32 -10.28 3.12 -8.61
CA GLU A 32 -9.83 4.36 -9.27
C GLU A 32 -9.00 5.24 -8.33
N ALA A 33 -9.42 5.38 -7.06
CA ALA A 33 -8.66 6.12 -6.06
C ALA A 33 -7.31 5.45 -5.72
N ALA A 34 -7.29 4.11 -5.70
CA ALA A 34 -6.05 3.36 -5.54
C ALA A 34 -5.11 3.56 -6.75
N ARG A 35 -5.65 3.57 -7.97
CA ARG A 35 -4.90 3.83 -9.20
C ARG A 35 -4.34 5.26 -9.25
N ASP A 36 -5.12 6.25 -8.87
CA ASP A 36 -4.68 7.65 -8.82
C ASP A 36 -3.42 7.81 -7.96
N LEU A 37 -3.38 7.16 -6.79
CA LEU A 37 -2.17 7.12 -5.96
C LEU A 37 -0.95 6.56 -6.72
N LEU A 38 -1.13 5.55 -7.59
CA LEU A 38 -0.05 4.97 -8.38
C LEU A 38 0.54 5.97 -9.39
N GLU A 39 -0.28 6.88 -9.91
CA GLU A 39 0.16 7.90 -10.87
C GLU A 39 0.92 9.03 -10.15
N HIS A 40 0.67 9.23 -8.86
CA HIS A 40 1.27 10.27 -8.03
C HIS A 40 2.45 9.81 -7.15
N VAL A 41 2.66 8.50 -6.99
CA VAL A 41 3.71 7.97 -6.12
C VAL A 41 5.07 7.94 -6.84
N HIS A 42 6.05 8.63 -6.25
CA HIS A 42 7.43 8.56 -6.70
C HIS A 42 8.16 7.45 -5.95
N LEU A 43 8.48 6.36 -6.66
CA LEU A 43 9.30 5.28 -6.12
C LEU A 43 10.79 5.60 -6.28
N ALA A 44 11.54 5.47 -5.19
CA ALA A 44 13.00 5.46 -5.23
C ALA A 44 13.54 4.09 -5.66
N ALA A 45 14.81 4.03 -6.06
CA ALA A 45 15.47 2.77 -6.39
C ALA A 45 15.42 1.79 -5.21
N GLY A 46 14.97 0.56 -5.46
CA GLY A 46 14.78 -0.46 -4.41
C GLY A 46 13.42 -0.42 -3.70
N GLN A 47 12.52 0.47 -4.12
CA GLN A 47 11.12 0.48 -3.69
C GLN A 47 10.22 -0.12 -4.78
N GLN A 48 9.18 -0.83 -4.35
CA GLN A 48 8.17 -1.41 -5.23
C GLN A 48 6.77 -1.10 -4.69
N LEU A 49 5.83 -0.89 -5.60
CA LEU A 49 4.42 -0.82 -5.22
C LEU A 49 3.89 -2.23 -5.12
N VAL A 50 3.23 -2.50 -4.01
CA VAL A 50 2.46 -3.70 -3.76
C VAL A 50 1.04 -3.28 -3.45
N GLY A 51 0.10 -4.18 -3.62
CA GLY A 51 -1.27 -3.89 -3.27
C GLY A 51 -2.13 -5.10 -3.50
N GLY A 52 -3.41 -4.89 -3.29
CA GLY A 52 -4.40 -5.94 -3.36
C GLY A 52 -5.79 -5.37 -3.19
N HIS A 53 -6.77 -6.23 -3.40
CA HIS A 53 -8.12 -5.99 -2.92
C HIS A 53 -8.57 -7.11 -2.01
N ALA A 54 -9.45 -6.78 -1.10
CA ALA A 54 -10.09 -7.75 -0.24
C ALA A 54 -11.47 -7.23 0.14
N ARG A 55 -12.26 -8.09 0.78
CA ARG A 55 -13.60 -7.73 1.24
C ARG A 55 -13.66 -7.79 2.74
N ASP A 56 -14.16 -6.71 3.33
CA ASP A 56 -14.46 -6.62 4.76
C ASP A 56 -15.99 -6.69 4.97
N SER A 57 -16.45 -6.72 6.21
CA SER A 57 -17.88 -6.69 6.57
C SER A 57 -18.64 -5.51 5.97
N ILE A 58 -17.96 -4.40 5.68
CA ILE A 58 -18.55 -3.21 5.04
C ILE A 58 -18.63 -3.34 3.51
N GLY A 59 -17.77 -4.14 2.87
CA GLY A 59 -17.69 -4.26 1.42
C GLY A 59 -16.26 -4.42 0.90
N PRO A 60 -16.09 -4.46 -0.44
CA PRO A 60 -14.77 -4.54 -1.05
C PRO A 60 -13.93 -3.28 -0.74
N TYR A 61 -12.63 -3.48 -0.62
CA TYR A 61 -11.65 -2.43 -0.46
C TYR A 61 -10.39 -2.78 -1.24
N TRP A 62 -9.70 -1.75 -1.70
CA TRP A 62 -8.41 -1.84 -2.36
C TRP A 62 -7.36 -1.23 -1.45
N TRP A 63 -6.15 -1.74 -1.49
CA TRP A 63 -5.05 -1.13 -0.76
C TRP A 63 -3.80 -1.11 -1.62
N VAL A 64 -3.00 -0.08 -1.39
CA VAL A 64 -1.73 0.13 -2.07
C VAL A 64 -0.70 0.42 -1.01
N GLY A 65 0.36 -0.36 -1.01
CA GLY A 65 1.52 -0.20 -0.16
C GLY A 65 2.82 -0.03 -0.93
N VAL A 66 3.81 0.52 -0.24
CA VAL A 66 5.18 0.60 -0.71
C VAL A 66 5.97 -0.47 0.03
N GLN A 67 6.47 -1.43 -0.74
CA GLN A 67 7.43 -2.43 -0.30
C GLN A 67 8.84 -1.91 -0.56
N VAL A 68 9.74 -2.08 0.42
CA VAL A 68 11.16 -1.78 0.24
C VAL A 68 11.95 -3.08 0.25
N ASN A 69 12.97 -3.17 -0.60
CA ASN A 69 13.85 -4.32 -0.60
C ASN A 69 14.71 -4.35 0.67
N ASP A 70 15.03 -3.16 1.20
CA ASP A 70 15.92 -2.97 2.35
C ASP A 70 15.28 -2.00 3.35
N LEU A 71 14.87 -2.54 4.51
CA LEU A 71 14.27 -1.77 5.61
C LEU A 71 15.30 -0.87 6.30
N ASP A 72 16.58 -1.17 6.18
CA ASP A 72 17.67 -0.41 6.80
C ASP A 72 17.97 0.85 5.98
N GLN A 73 17.89 0.77 4.65
CA GLN A 73 18.04 1.91 3.75
C GLN A 73 16.84 2.88 3.74
N TRP A 74 15.65 2.46 4.19
CA TRP A 74 14.45 3.33 4.20
C TRP A 74 14.49 4.44 5.27
N GLY A 75 15.56 4.53 6.06
CA GLY A 75 16.00 5.79 6.68
C GLY A 75 15.12 6.34 7.81
N SER A 76 13.98 5.73 8.15
CA SER A 76 13.18 6.10 9.32
C SER A 76 12.23 4.98 9.72
N ARG A 77 12.70 4.06 10.58
CA ARG A 77 11.88 3.04 11.26
C ARG A 77 10.66 3.62 12.00
N GLY A 78 10.61 4.94 12.24
CA GLY A 78 9.50 5.66 12.87
C GLY A 78 8.45 6.26 11.92
N ALA A 79 8.65 6.19 10.59
CA ALA A 79 7.73 6.78 9.61
C ALA A 79 6.76 5.77 8.97
N ILE A 80 6.54 4.62 9.61
CA ILE A 80 5.46 3.68 9.28
C ILE A 80 4.15 4.40 9.63
N ASN A 81 3.71 5.27 8.72
CA ASN A 81 2.74 6.31 9.03
C ASN A 81 1.35 5.70 9.22
N LYS A 82 0.94 5.72 10.48
CA LYS A 82 -0.44 5.85 10.96
C LYS A 82 -1.12 7.05 10.30
N ARG A 83 -1.52 6.93 9.03
CA ARG A 83 -2.41 7.88 8.35
C ARG A 83 -3.77 7.23 8.13
N GLY A 84 -4.40 6.86 9.24
CA GLY A 84 -5.86 6.86 9.32
C GLY A 84 -6.30 8.32 9.29
N ARG A 85 -6.47 8.90 8.10
CA ARG A 85 -7.19 10.17 7.96
C ARG A 85 -8.67 9.86 8.17
N LEU A 86 -9.07 9.79 9.44
CA LEU A 86 -10.45 10.07 9.81
C LEU A 86 -10.68 11.55 9.45
N GLY A 87 -11.75 11.83 8.70
CA GLY A 87 -12.13 13.17 8.33
C GLY A 87 -12.35 14.08 9.55
N ASP A 88 -12.00 15.34 9.36
CA ASP A 88 -12.62 16.49 10.04
C ASP A 88 -13.23 17.35 8.92
#